data_AF-B9S7B1-F1
#
_entry.id   AF-B9S7B1-F1
#
_cell.length_a   1.000
_cell.length_b   1.000
_cell.length_c   1.000
_cell.angle_alpha   90.00
_cell.angle_beta   90.00
_cell.angle_gamma   90.00
#
_symmetry.space_group_name_H-M   'P 1'
#
loop_
_entity.id
_entity.type
_entity.pdbx_description
1 polymer ?
#
loop_
_entity_poly.entity_id
_entity_poly.type
_entity_poly.pdbx_seq_one_letter_code
_entity_poly.pdbx_strand_id
1 'polypeptide(L)'
;MYRGREASSSSSSTSKMPSWLESQYSLKRRLIEEDDFEWKLPTSSSSIKDGHKVLLKYVGGVDVSFLKEDPSVACGSLVVLDLQTLQLVYQDYSLVRLRVPYIAGFLAFREVPILLPLIEKMKNSQNPYYPQACLLYDGNGKLHPRGFGLACHLGVMANIPTIGVGKNLHYVDGLNEEEVGELLRARGRSGEDFAKLIGNSGCTWGAAMRATRGSYDPIYISIGHRISLDTAINLAKMTRKYHLPEPVRQADLRSREYIRNHKSTLLSLADGSWKTTTAIHLFNDMVSSAVLRGFPMYLNGLEGFCRWHLTDLHTTDECEIFRSFLIKKVYYENYVLTEEQLFAMRLEDFLISNGKRLLRFLRD
;
A
#
# COMPACT_ATOMS: atom_id res chain seq x y z
N MET A 1 17.51 -9.85 7.58
CA MET A 1 17.21 -11.28 7.75
C MET A 1 16.05 -11.45 8.72
N TYR A 2 14.87 -11.83 8.23
CA TYR A 2 13.82 -12.42 9.05
C TYR A 2 13.49 -13.79 8.43
N ARG A 3 14.12 -14.84 8.97
CA ARG A 3 13.64 -16.22 8.82
C ARG A 3 12.54 -16.40 9.88
N GLY A 4 11.29 -16.21 9.47
CA GLY A 4 10.11 -16.50 10.29
C GLY A 4 9.67 -17.94 10.07
N ARG A 5 9.63 -18.71 11.16
CA ARG A 5 9.25 -20.12 11.23
C ARG A 5 7.86 -20.38 10.63
N GLU A 6 7.73 -21.55 10.01
CA GLU A 6 6.49 -22.14 9.53
C GLU A 6 5.44 -22.21 10.66
N ALA A 7 4.30 -21.56 10.44
CA ALA A 7 3.07 -21.84 11.17
C ALA A 7 2.10 -22.48 10.17
N SER A 8 1.90 -23.78 10.34
CA SER A 8 0.93 -24.60 9.63
C SER A 8 -0.50 -24.09 9.86
N SER A 9 -1.08 -23.46 8.83
CA SER A 9 -2.53 -23.27 8.72
C SER A 9 -2.95 -23.54 7.26
N SER A 10 -2.89 -24.81 6.88
CA SER A 10 -3.24 -25.32 5.56
C SER A 10 -4.74 -25.57 5.45
N SER A 11 -5.48 -24.62 4.85
CA SER A 11 -6.72 -24.93 4.11
C SER A 11 -7.29 -23.75 3.29
N SER A 12 -6.93 -22.48 3.56
CA SER A 12 -7.49 -21.31 2.82
C SER A 12 -6.53 -20.63 1.84
N SER A 13 -5.22 -20.92 1.92
CA SER A 13 -4.19 -20.30 1.08
C SER A 13 -4.16 -20.84 -0.36
N THR A 14 -4.55 -22.10 -0.57
CA THR A 14 -4.44 -22.80 -1.85
C THR A 14 -5.48 -22.33 -2.88
N SER A 15 -6.64 -21.82 -2.45
CA SER A 15 -7.73 -21.43 -3.38
C SER A 15 -7.52 -20.07 -4.06
N LYS A 16 -6.69 -19.18 -3.50
CA LYS A 16 -6.42 -17.84 -4.06
C LYS A 16 -5.22 -17.79 -5.00
N MET A 17 -4.30 -18.74 -4.90
CA MET A 17 -3.06 -18.76 -5.69
C MET A 17 -3.29 -18.78 -7.23
N PRO A 18 -4.23 -19.57 -7.78
CA PRO A 18 -4.49 -19.55 -9.22
C PRO A 18 -4.97 -18.19 -9.72
N SER A 19 -5.88 -17.55 -8.98
CA SER A 19 -6.45 -16.24 -9.33
C SER A 19 -5.41 -15.11 -9.28
N TRP A 20 -4.49 -15.13 -8.30
CA TRP A 20 -3.42 -14.12 -8.22
C TRP A 20 -2.37 -14.31 -9.29
N LEU A 21 -2.04 -15.55 -9.65
CA LEU A 21 -1.10 -15.83 -10.72
C LEU A 21 -1.65 -15.31 -12.06
N GLU A 22 -2.91 -15.60 -12.36
CA GLU A 22 -3.58 -15.10 -13.56
C GLU A 22 -3.64 -13.57 -13.59
N SER A 23 -4.00 -12.95 -12.46
CA SER A 23 -4.00 -11.49 -12.31
C SER A 23 -2.61 -10.90 -12.57
N GLN A 24 -1.55 -11.53 -12.05
CA GLN A 24 -0.18 -11.07 -12.24
C GLN A 24 0.24 -11.12 -13.72
N TYR A 25 -0.07 -12.20 -14.44
CA TYR A 25 0.21 -12.30 -15.86
C TYR A 25 -0.61 -11.32 -16.69
N SER A 26 -1.89 -11.13 -16.34
CA SER A 26 -2.75 -10.16 -17.02
C SER A 26 -2.21 -8.74 -16.88
N LEU A 27 -1.81 -8.33 -15.67
CA LEU A 27 -1.21 -7.02 -15.42
C LEU A 27 0.17 -6.88 -16.06
N LYS A 28 0.98 -7.94 -16.08
CA LYS A 28 2.29 -7.95 -16.74
C LYS A 28 2.19 -7.61 -18.23
N ARG A 29 1.12 -7.99 -18.93
CA ARG A 29 0.90 -7.61 -20.34
C ARG A 29 0.72 -6.10 -20.56
N ARG A 30 0.39 -5.35 -19.52
CA ARG A 30 0.24 -3.89 -19.54
C ARG A 30 1.55 -3.17 -19.15
N LEU A 31 2.61 -3.90 -18.84
CA LEU A 31 3.89 -3.34 -18.46
C LEU A 31 4.55 -2.64 -19.65
N ILE A 32 4.95 -1.39 -19.46
CA ILE A 32 5.75 -0.61 -20.41
C ILE A 32 7.15 -0.47 -19.81
N GLU A 33 8.16 -0.93 -20.56
CA GLU A 33 9.57 -0.93 -20.13
C GLU A 33 10.40 0.20 -20.79
N GLU A 34 9.72 1.09 -21.51
CA GLU A 34 10.31 2.23 -22.22
C GLU A 34 9.84 3.55 -21.59
N ASP A 35 10.55 4.62 -21.92
CA ASP A 35 10.19 5.97 -21.48
C ASP A 35 8.92 6.44 -22.19
N ASP A 36 7.79 6.36 -21.48
CA ASP A 36 6.47 6.76 -21.97
C ASP A 36 5.92 7.88 -21.07
N PHE A 37 6.48 9.08 -21.24
CA PHE A 37 6.07 10.28 -20.52
C PHE A 37 6.51 11.55 -21.27
N GLU A 38 5.86 12.67 -20.95
CA GLU A 38 6.09 13.98 -21.60
C GLU A 38 7.27 14.76 -21.01
N TRP A 39 7.77 14.33 -19.85
CA TRP A 39 8.82 15.04 -19.12
C TRP A 39 10.24 14.54 -19.43
N LYS A 40 11.25 15.36 -19.15
CA LYS A 40 12.67 14.96 -19.26
C LYS A 40 13.40 15.15 -17.95
N LEU A 41 14.43 14.31 -17.74
CA LEU A 41 15.38 14.51 -16.65
C LEU A 41 16.19 15.80 -16.89
N PRO A 42 16.33 16.68 -15.88
CA PRO A 42 17.18 17.86 -16.01
C PRO A 42 18.64 17.42 -16.12
N THR A 43 19.25 17.61 -17.30
CA THR A 43 20.68 17.35 -17.54
C THR A 43 21.47 18.66 -17.55
N SER A 44 22.71 18.61 -17.07
CA SER A 44 23.63 19.76 -16.92
C SER A 44 23.91 20.53 -18.23
N SER A 45 23.62 19.93 -19.38
CA SER A 45 23.87 20.47 -20.73
C SER A 45 22.60 20.88 -21.48
N SER A 46 21.44 20.93 -20.82
CA SER A 46 20.19 21.37 -21.45
C SER A 46 20.19 22.88 -21.67
N SER A 47 20.85 23.34 -22.73
CA SER A 47 20.57 24.64 -23.33
C SER A 47 19.09 24.71 -23.69
N ILE A 48 18.46 25.84 -23.33
CA ILE A 48 17.04 26.21 -23.49
C ILE A 48 16.67 26.36 -24.99
N LYS A 49 16.94 25.35 -25.81
CA LYS A 49 16.71 25.35 -27.26
C LYS A 49 15.84 24.18 -27.75
N ASP A 50 15.31 23.37 -26.85
CA ASP A 50 14.31 22.35 -27.16
C ASP A 50 12.96 22.82 -26.60
N GLY A 51 12.12 23.36 -27.49
CA GLY A 51 10.82 23.92 -27.13
C GLY A 51 9.93 22.95 -26.34
N HIS A 52 9.20 23.48 -25.35
CA HIS A 52 8.06 22.86 -24.67
C HIS A 52 8.27 21.46 -24.05
N LYS A 53 9.44 21.12 -23.50
CA LYS A 53 9.58 19.89 -22.70
C LYS A 53 9.45 20.18 -21.22
N VAL A 54 8.45 19.58 -20.58
CA VAL A 54 8.23 19.66 -19.13
C VAL A 54 9.42 18.99 -18.42
N LEU A 55 10.06 19.67 -17.47
CA LEU A 55 11.14 19.04 -16.70
C LEU A 55 10.55 18.24 -15.54
N LEU A 56 11.21 17.15 -15.17
CA LEU A 56 10.88 16.40 -13.97
C LEU A 56 11.11 17.30 -12.74
N LYS A 57 10.03 17.56 -11.98
CA LYS A 57 10.02 18.42 -10.81
C LYS A 57 9.78 17.64 -9.52
N TYR A 58 8.84 16.70 -9.52
CA TYR A 58 8.43 15.97 -8.31
C TYR A 58 8.66 14.47 -8.43
N VAL A 59 9.32 13.91 -7.43
CA VAL A 59 9.63 12.48 -7.34
C VAL A 59 9.05 11.91 -6.06
N GLY A 60 8.24 10.87 -6.21
CA GLY A 60 7.63 10.13 -5.12
C GLY A 60 8.57 9.06 -4.54
N GLY A 61 8.49 8.84 -3.24
CA GLY A 61 9.00 7.66 -2.57
C GLY A 61 7.84 6.92 -1.92
N VAL A 62 7.80 5.60 -2.06
CA VAL A 62 6.79 4.79 -1.36
C VAL A 62 7.43 3.62 -0.64
N ASP A 63 6.88 3.32 0.53
CA ASP A 63 7.30 2.23 1.39
C ASP A 63 6.08 1.65 2.15
N VAL A 64 6.15 0.37 2.49
CA VAL A 64 5.24 -0.25 3.46
C VAL A 64 6.07 -0.85 4.60
N SER A 65 5.87 -0.31 5.80
CA SER A 65 6.46 -0.87 7.01
C SER A 65 5.42 -1.62 7.83
N PHE A 66 5.86 -2.71 8.47
CA PHE A 66 5.02 -3.54 9.33
C PHE A 66 5.33 -3.28 10.80
N LEU A 67 4.30 -3.35 11.65
CA LEU A 67 4.50 -3.34 13.10
C LEU A 67 5.20 -4.65 13.52
N LYS A 68 6.25 -4.53 14.34
CA LYS A 68 7.07 -5.69 14.73
C LYS A 68 6.32 -6.65 15.66
N GLU A 69 5.48 -6.09 16.50
CA GLU A 69 4.68 -6.81 17.50
C GLU A 69 3.46 -7.50 16.87
N ASP A 70 2.81 -6.85 15.90
CA ASP A 70 1.70 -7.42 15.13
C ASP A 70 1.95 -7.26 13.61
N PRO A 71 2.48 -8.30 12.95
CA PRO A 71 2.75 -8.28 11.51
C PRO A 71 1.51 -8.13 10.62
N SER A 72 0.30 -8.21 11.18
CA SER A 72 -0.94 -7.91 10.46
C SER A 72 -1.15 -6.41 10.28
N VAL A 73 -0.53 -5.56 11.08
CA VAL A 73 -0.63 -4.10 10.96
C VAL A 73 0.49 -3.58 10.07
N ALA A 74 0.10 -2.86 9.02
CA ALA A 74 1.01 -2.25 8.06
C ALA A 74 0.73 -0.75 7.92
N CYS A 75 1.80 0.03 7.71
CA CYS A 75 1.76 1.44 7.41
C CYS A 75 2.37 1.67 6.03
N GLY A 76 1.53 2.04 5.07
CA GLY A 76 1.99 2.58 3.80
C GLY A 76 2.34 4.05 3.96
N SER A 77 3.43 4.46 3.33
CA SER A 77 3.95 5.83 3.32
C SER A 77 4.12 6.27 1.87
N LEU A 78 3.57 7.44 1.54
CA LEU A 78 3.83 8.15 0.29
C LEU A 78 4.51 9.47 0.65
N VAL A 79 5.70 9.68 0.13
CA VAL A 79 6.42 10.95 0.24
C VAL A 79 6.64 11.52 -1.15
N VAL A 80 6.68 12.84 -1.28
CA VAL A 80 7.07 13.51 -2.53
C VAL A 80 8.14 14.53 -2.23
N LEU A 81 9.17 14.51 -3.05
CA LEU A 81 10.30 15.41 -2.98
C LEU A 81 10.39 16.23 -4.24
N ASP A 82 10.84 17.47 -4.10
CA ASP A 82 11.30 18.29 -5.21
C ASP A 82 12.65 17.77 -5.71
N LEU A 83 12.81 17.53 -7.02
CA LEU A 83 14.00 16.92 -7.58
C LEU A 83 15.25 17.81 -7.47
N GLN A 84 15.09 19.14 -7.53
CA GLN A 84 16.22 20.07 -7.52
C GLN A 84 16.79 20.23 -6.12
N THR A 85 15.92 20.41 -5.14
CA THR A 85 16.31 20.64 -3.74
C THR A 85 16.42 19.35 -2.93
N LEU A 86 15.75 18.28 -3.39
CA LEU A 86 15.53 17.04 -2.67
C LEU A 86 14.94 17.29 -1.27
N GLN A 87 14.09 18.32 -1.16
CA GLN A 87 13.31 18.62 0.02
C GLN A 87 11.94 17.97 -0.08
N LEU A 88 11.41 17.53 1.08
CA LEU A 88 10.09 16.96 1.19
C LEU A 88 9.04 18.06 0.96
N VAL A 89 8.14 17.85 0.00
CA VAL A 89 7.02 18.76 -0.30
C VAL A 89 5.66 18.18 0.11
N TYR A 90 5.57 16.85 0.23
CA TYR A 90 4.34 16.16 0.61
C TYR A 90 4.64 14.84 1.34
N GLN A 91 3.77 14.47 2.27
CA GLN A 91 3.76 13.16 2.91
C GLN A 91 2.32 12.74 3.24
N ASP A 92 2.00 11.47 3.09
CA ASP A 92 0.73 10.87 3.51
C ASP A 92 0.95 9.42 3.98
N TYR A 93 0.07 8.96 4.87
CA TYR A 93 0.19 7.65 5.51
C TYR A 93 -1.14 6.91 5.47
N SER A 94 -1.07 5.60 5.27
CA SER A 94 -2.23 4.71 5.34
C SER A 94 -1.94 3.56 6.29
N LEU A 95 -2.71 3.49 7.38
CA LEU A 95 -2.65 2.38 8.32
C LEU A 95 -3.71 1.35 7.94
N VAL A 96 -3.27 0.11 7.71
CA VAL A 96 -4.16 -0.98 7.31
C VAL A 96 -3.82 -2.24 8.10
N ARG A 97 -4.87 -2.91 8.60
CA ARG A 97 -4.77 -4.27 9.13
C ARG A 97 -5.01 -5.27 8.00
N LEU A 98 -3.97 -5.98 7.63
CA LEU A 98 -3.94 -6.96 6.57
C LEU A 98 -4.63 -8.25 7.00
N ARG A 99 -5.53 -8.72 6.15
CA ARG A 99 -6.22 -10.01 6.27
C ARG A 99 -5.60 -11.09 5.39
N VAL A 100 -4.55 -10.73 4.64
CA VAL A 100 -3.93 -11.56 3.61
C VAL A 100 -2.57 -12.07 4.12
N PRO A 101 -2.32 -13.39 4.09
CA PRO A 101 -1.04 -13.95 4.54
C PRO A 101 0.11 -13.54 3.62
N TYR A 102 1.33 -13.53 4.15
CA TYR A 102 2.53 -13.35 3.34
C TYR A 102 2.79 -14.61 2.51
N ILE A 103 2.82 -14.46 1.20
CA ILE A 103 3.18 -15.53 0.26
C ILE A 103 4.34 -15.02 -0.59
N ALA A 104 5.46 -15.75 -0.58
CA ALA A 104 6.66 -15.39 -1.32
C ALA A 104 6.34 -15.19 -2.83
N GLY A 105 6.81 -14.09 -3.39
CA GLY A 105 6.55 -13.68 -4.78
C GLY A 105 5.17 -13.06 -5.04
N PHE A 106 4.30 -12.94 -4.04
CA PHE A 106 2.99 -12.27 -4.13
C PHE A 106 2.88 -11.07 -3.19
N LEU A 107 4.01 -10.53 -2.73
CA LEU A 107 4.08 -9.36 -1.83
C LEU A 107 3.26 -8.18 -2.35
N ALA A 108 3.26 -7.98 -3.67
CA ALA A 108 2.50 -6.92 -4.32
C ALA A 108 1.00 -6.94 -4.00
N PHE A 109 0.37 -8.13 -3.88
CA PHE A 109 -1.05 -8.22 -3.53
C PHE A 109 -1.35 -7.80 -2.08
N ARG A 110 -0.33 -7.77 -1.24
CA ARG A 110 -0.42 -7.34 0.16
C ARG A 110 -0.20 -5.84 0.30
N GLU A 111 0.70 -5.26 -0.50
CA GLU A 111 1.16 -3.88 -0.33
C GLU A 111 0.50 -2.89 -1.30
N VAL A 112 0.19 -3.29 -2.54
CA VAL A 112 -0.47 -2.41 -3.51
C VAL A 112 -1.82 -1.89 -3.01
N PRO A 113 -2.70 -2.68 -2.34
CA PRO A 113 -3.95 -2.16 -1.78
C PRO A 113 -3.76 -1.10 -0.69
N ILE A 114 -2.57 -1.00 -0.08
CA ILE A 114 -2.24 0.04 0.90
C ILE A 114 -1.70 1.29 0.18
N LEU A 115 -0.82 1.10 -0.81
CA LEU A 115 -0.13 2.18 -1.51
C LEU A 115 -0.99 2.87 -2.57
N LEU A 116 -1.80 2.10 -3.31
CA LEU A 116 -2.61 2.61 -4.42
C LEU A 116 -3.60 3.71 -3.96
N PRO A 117 -4.36 3.55 -2.85
CA PRO A 117 -5.24 4.61 -2.37
C PRO A 117 -4.52 5.92 -2.02
N LEU A 118 -3.26 5.86 -1.56
CA LEU A 118 -2.47 7.08 -1.28
C LEU A 118 -2.19 7.87 -2.56
N ILE A 119 -1.79 7.16 -3.63
CA ILE A 119 -1.52 7.78 -4.93
C ILE A 119 -2.82 8.28 -5.58
N GLU A 120 -3.89 7.48 -5.54
CA GLU A 120 -5.20 7.86 -6.10
C GLU A 120 -5.82 9.05 -5.36
N LYS A 121 -5.73 9.10 -4.03
CA LYS A 121 -6.19 10.25 -3.23
C LYS A 121 -5.47 11.53 -3.65
N MET A 122 -4.16 11.48 -3.85
CA MET A 122 -3.38 12.64 -4.31
C MET A 122 -3.76 13.05 -5.75
N LYS A 123 -4.01 12.07 -6.63
CA LYS A 123 -4.45 12.31 -8.01
C LYS A 123 -5.85 12.94 -8.06
N ASN A 124 -6.79 12.40 -7.30
CA ASN A 124 -8.19 12.85 -7.27
C ASN A 124 -8.35 14.23 -6.62
N SER A 125 -7.48 14.56 -5.66
CA SER A 125 -7.42 15.91 -5.06
C SER A 125 -6.71 16.95 -5.94
N GLN A 126 -6.25 16.58 -7.15
CA GLN A 126 -5.50 17.43 -8.07
C GLN A 126 -4.35 18.18 -7.36
N ASN A 127 -3.64 17.45 -6.49
CA ASN A 127 -2.60 18.06 -5.68
C ASN A 127 -1.48 18.64 -6.59
N PRO A 128 -1.07 19.90 -6.40
CA PRO A 128 -0.05 20.54 -7.24
C PRO A 128 1.32 19.87 -7.17
N TYR A 129 1.55 19.03 -6.14
CA TYR A 129 2.79 18.30 -5.93
C TYR A 129 2.74 16.86 -6.44
N TYR A 130 1.79 16.50 -7.30
CA TYR A 130 1.65 15.12 -7.78
C TYR A 130 2.97 14.60 -8.37
N PRO A 131 3.48 13.44 -7.90
CA PRO A 131 4.75 12.92 -8.37
C PRO A 131 4.65 12.50 -9.83
N GLN A 132 5.66 12.84 -10.62
CA GLN A 132 5.76 12.43 -12.02
C GLN A 132 6.38 11.03 -12.16
N ALA A 133 7.15 10.60 -11.17
CA ALA A 133 7.70 9.26 -11.05
C ALA A 133 7.82 8.86 -9.58
N CYS A 134 7.64 7.57 -9.26
CA CYS A 134 7.75 7.03 -7.90
C CYS A 134 8.84 5.97 -7.79
N LEU A 135 9.69 6.07 -6.77
CA LEU A 135 10.65 5.03 -6.40
C LEU A 135 10.10 4.23 -5.23
N LEU A 136 10.16 2.90 -5.34
CA LEU A 136 9.67 1.97 -4.34
C LEU A 136 10.83 1.41 -3.52
N TYR A 137 10.73 1.52 -2.20
CA TYR A 137 11.68 0.88 -1.29
C TYR A 137 11.41 -0.61 -1.16
N ASP A 138 12.47 -1.43 -1.29
CA ASP A 138 12.43 -2.89 -1.17
C ASP A 138 11.34 -3.57 -2.05
N GLY A 139 10.88 -2.83 -3.05
CA GLY A 139 9.83 -3.20 -3.96
C GLY A 139 10.42 -3.44 -5.33
N ASN A 140 10.90 -4.65 -5.59
CA ASN A 140 11.46 -4.98 -6.90
C ASN A 140 10.42 -4.78 -8.02
N GLY A 141 10.90 -4.42 -9.21
CA GLY A 141 10.11 -4.33 -10.43
C GLY A 141 10.31 -5.56 -11.29
N LYS A 142 10.93 -5.38 -12.46
CA LYS A 142 11.28 -6.46 -13.39
C LYS A 142 12.23 -7.48 -12.78
N LEU A 143 13.11 -7.06 -11.86
CA LEU A 143 14.03 -7.94 -11.12
C LEU A 143 13.28 -8.78 -10.08
N HIS A 144 12.45 -9.71 -10.58
CA HIS A 144 11.57 -10.56 -9.81
C HIS A 144 11.50 -11.92 -10.49
N PRO A 145 11.35 -13.05 -9.78
CA PRO A 145 11.31 -14.39 -10.40
C PRO A 145 10.27 -14.54 -11.52
N ARG A 146 9.19 -13.75 -11.47
CA ARG A 146 8.13 -13.70 -12.50
C ARG A 146 8.22 -12.50 -13.45
N GLY A 147 9.24 -11.66 -13.32
CA GLY A 147 9.38 -10.41 -14.07
C GLY A 147 8.30 -9.37 -13.78
N PHE A 148 7.67 -9.43 -12.60
CA PHE A 148 6.57 -8.53 -12.22
C PHE A 148 6.47 -8.41 -10.70
N GLY A 149 7.32 -7.58 -10.11
CA GLY A 149 7.34 -7.32 -8.68
C GLY A 149 6.39 -6.18 -8.25
N LEU A 150 6.59 -5.67 -7.03
CA LEU A 150 5.79 -4.60 -6.44
C LEU A 150 5.80 -3.31 -7.27
N ALA A 151 6.97 -2.88 -7.76
CA ALA A 151 7.08 -1.65 -8.53
C ALA A 151 6.31 -1.73 -9.85
N CYS A 152 6.34 -2.89 -10.51
CA CYS A 152 5.55 -3.13 -11.73
C CYS A 152 4.05 -3.13 -11.43
N HIS A 153 3.64 -3.83 -10.38
CA HIS A 153 2.23 -3.93 -10.01
C HIS A 153 1.65 -2.55 -9.66
N LEU A 154 2.31 -1.81 -8.77
CA LEU A 154 1.87 -0.47 -8.38
C LEU A 154 1.84 0.48 -9.58
N GLY A 155 2.89 0.46 -10.41
CA GLY A 155 2.99 1.34 -11.58
C GLY A 155 1.88 1.10 -12.60
N VAL A 156 1.59 -0.16 -12.93
CA VAL A 156 0.51 -0.53 -13.85
C VAL A 156 -0.87 -0.15 -13.31
N MET A 157 -1.10 -0.30 -12.00
CA MET A 157 -2.37 0.02 -11.35
C MET A 157 -2.60 1.54 -11.25
N ALA A 158 -1.58 2.28 -10.82
CA ALA A 158 -1.65 3.73 -10.67
C ALA A 158 -1.45 4.51 -12.00
N ASN A 159 -0.99 3.81 -13.06
CA ASN A 159 -0.59 4.39 -14.35
C ASN A 159 0.39 5.56 -14.20
N ILE A 160 1.46 5.33 -13.43
CA ILE A 160 2.53 6.30 -13.15
C ILE A 160 3.89 5.62 -13.38
N PRO A 161 4.91 6.35 -13.86
CA PRO A 161 6.27 5.84 -13.91
C PRO A 161 6.77 5.35 -12.55
N THR A 162 7.22 4.10 -12.47
CA THR A 162 7.72 3.51 -11.21
C THR A 162 9.08 2.84 -11.37
N ILE A 163 9.88 2.88 -10.31
CA ILE A 163 11.20 2.25 -10.23
C ILE A 163 11.27 1.42 -8.96
N GLY A 164 11.75 0.18 -9.08
CA GLY A 164 12.04 -0.66 -7.92
C GLY A 164 13.47 -0.47 -7.42
N VAL A 165 13.64 -0.22 -6.13
CA VAL A 165 14.95 -0.08 -5.46
C VAL A 165 15.07 -1.12 -4.34
N GLY A 166 15.72 -2.24 -4.65
CA GLY A 166 15.97 -3.34 -3.73
C GLY A 166 17.31 -3.25 -3.02
N LYS A 167 17.39 -3.81 -1.81
CA LYS A 167 18.67 -3.95 -1.05
C LYS A 167 19.39 -5.26 -1.31
N ASN A 168 18.65 -6.31 -1.67
CA ASN A 168 19.18 -7.64 -1.93
C ASN A 168 18.93 -8.05 -3.38
N LEU A 169 19.82 -8.87 -3.94
CA LEU A 169 19.59 -9.40 -5.28
C LEU A 169 18.56 -10.51 -5.21
N HIS A 170 17.56 -10.46 -6.09
CA HIS A 170 16.72 -11.62 -6.31
C HIS A 170 17.44 -12.59 -7.25
N TYR A 171 17.54 -13.84 -6.84
CA TYR A 171 18.02 -14.92 -7.71
C TYR A 171 17.01 -15.12 -8.85
N VAL A 172 17.35 -14.57 -10.01
CA VAL A 172 16.55 -14.64 -11.23
C VAL A 172 17.51 -14.95 -12.38
N ASP A 173 17.14 -15.92 -13.21
CA ASP A 173 17.85 -16.18 -14.47
C ASP A 173 19.38 -16.37 -14.31
N GLY A 174 19.78 -17.07 -13.24
CA GLY A 174 21.18 -17.36 -12.95
C GLY A 174 22.00 -16.22 -12.32
N LEU A 175 21.40 -15.05 -12.06
CA LEU A 175 22.09 -13.95 -11.41
C LEU A 175 22.56 -14.32 -10.00
N ASN A 176 23.86 -14.12 -9.75
CA ASN A 176 24.52 -14.37 -8.45
C ASN A 176 25.09 -13.07 -7.85
N GLU A 177 24.97 -12.90 -6.52
CA GLU A 177 25.48 -11.74 -5.80
C GLU A 177 27.01 -11.62 -5.90
N GLU A 178 27.73 -12.75 -5.89
CA GLU A 178 29.20 -12.75 -5.97
C GLU A 178 29.70 -12.18 -7.30
N GLU A 179 29.16 -12.68 -8.42
CA GLU A 179 29.48 -12.24 -9.77
C GLU A 179 29.14 -10.76 -9.98
N VAL A 180 27.98 -10.33 -9.48
CA VAL A 180 27.58 -8.91 -9.52
C VAL A 180 28.53 -8.03 -8.71
N GLY A 181 28.95 -8.50 -7.53
CA GLY A 181 29.93 -7.82 -6.69
C GLY A 181 31.28 -7.66 -7.39
N GLU A 182 31.76 -8.69 -8.07
CA GLU A 182 32.99 -8.63 -8.88
C GLU A 182 32.88 -7.68 -10.06
N LEU A 183 31.77 -7.74 -10.80
CA LEU A 183 31.50 -6.86 -11.93
C LEU A 183 31.48 -5.39 -11.50
N LEU A 184 30.85 -5.09 -10.37
CA LEU A 184 30.87 -3.75 -9.78
C LEU A 184 32.28 -3.33 -9.38
N ARG A 185 33.06 -4.20 -8.73
CA ARG A 185 34.45 -3.89 -8.36
C ARG A 185 35.30 -3.56 -9.60
N ALA A 186 35.16 -4.31 -10.68
CA ALA A 186 35.86 -4.07 -11.94
C ALA A 186 35.44 -2.73 -12.58
N ARG A 187 34.14 -2.45 -12.66
CA ARG A 187 33.58 -1.20 -13.22
C ARG A 187 33.97 0.03 -12.40
N GLY A 188 34.05 -0.10 -11.08
CA GLY A 188 34.45 0.99 -10.20
C GLY A 188 35.88 1.47 -10.39
N ARG A 189 36.78 0.60 -10.84
CA ARG A 189 38.15 1.00 -11.24
C ARG A 189 38.16 1.87 -12.49
N SER A 190 37.10 1.79 -13.32
CA SER A 190 36.94 2.55 -14.56
C SER A 190 36.08 3.82 -14.39
N GLY A 191 35.65 4.14 -13.17
CA GLY A 191 34.84 5.32 -12.86
C GLY A 191 33.32 5.16 -13.08
N GLU A 192 32.83 3.97 -13.45
CA GLU A 192 31.40 3.70 -13.61
C GLU A 192 30.77 3.18 -12.31
N ASP A 193 29.74 3.88 -11.79
CA ASP A 193 29.11 3.59 -10.49
C ASP A 193 28.00 2.51 -10.50
N PHE A 194 27.77 1.86 -11.64
CA PHE A 194 26.73 0.84 -11.78
C PHE A 194 27.14 -0.25 -12.79
N ALA A 195 26.43 -1.38 -12.75
CA ALA A 195 26.55 -2.46 -13.72
C ALA A 195 25.15 -3.00 -14.07
N LYS A 196 24.89 -3.25 -15.36
CA LYS A 196 23.65 -3.89 -15.80
C LYS A 196 23.65 -5.36 -15.39
N LEU A 197 22.49 -5.85 -14.94
CA LEU A 197 22.27 -7.22 -14.51
C LEU A 197 21.70 -8.01 -15.68
N ILE A 198 22.58 -8.72 -16.38
CA ILE A 198 22.24 -9.55 -17.54
C ILE A 198 22.21 -10.99 -17.06
N GLY A 199 21.06 -11.65 -17.15
CA GLY A 199 20.92 -13.05 -16.78
C GLY A 199 21.42 -13.99 -17.88
N ASN A 200 21.41 -15.30 -17.60
CA ASN A 200 21.89 -16.34 -18.52
C ASN A 200 21.09 -16.39 -19.83
N SER A 201 19.84 -15.95 -19.83
CA SER A 201 19.03 -15.82 -21.04
C SER A 201 19.46 -14.66 -21.96
N GLY A 202 20.40 -13.80 -21.53
CA GLY A 202 20.74 -12.54 -22.20
C GLY A 202 19.78 -11.39 -21.86
N CYS A 203 18.71 -11.65 -21.10
CA CYS A 203 17.77 -10.62 -20.67
C CYS A 203 18.40 -9.68 -19.63
N THR A 204 18.19 -8.37 -19.79
CA THR A 204 18.54 -7.40 -18.77
C THR A 204 17.41 -7.26 -17.75
N TRP A 205 17.69 -7.62 -16.50
CA TRP A 205 16.72 -7.63 -15.40
C TRP A 205 16.71 -6.35 -14.56
N GLY A 206 17.82 -5.60 -14.58
CA GLY A 206 18.00 -4.38 -13.82
C GLY A 206 19.44 -3.89 -13.85
N ALA A 207 19.83 -3.12 -12.85
CA ALA A 207 21.20 -2.69 -12.63
C ALA A 207 21.54 -2.71 -11.15
N ALA A 208 22.75 -3.14 -10.82
CA ALA A 208 23.32 -2.92 -9.49
C ALA A 208 24.07 -1.59 -9.51
N MET A 209 23.86 -0.76 -8.48
CA MET A 209 24.48 0.55 -8.35
C MET A 209 25.16 0.64 -6.99
N ARG A 210 26.39 1.14 -6.97
CA ARG A 210 27.10 1.35 -5.71
C ARG A 210 26.53 2.54 -4.96
N ALA A 211 26.28 2.32 -3.68
CA ALA A 211 25.78 3.32 -2.76
C ALA A 211 26.75 4.47 -2.51
N THR A 212 28.05 4.21 -2.46
CA THR A 212 29.14 5.21 -2.37
C THR A 212 30.41 4.62 -2.97
N ARG A 213 31.37 5.47 -3.36
CA ARG A 213 32.70 5.00 -3.79
C ARG A 213 33.35 4.26 -2.61
N GLY A 214 33.64 2.97 -2.81
CA GLY A 214 34.22 2.10 -1.78
C GLY A 214 33.22 1.34 -0.90
N SER A 215 31.90 1.55 -1.06
CA SER A 215 30.91 0.68 -0.40
C SER A 215 30.75 -0.64 -1.15
N TYR A 216 30.70 -1.73 -0.38
CA TYR A 216 30.50 -3.10 -0.87
C TYR A 216 29.04 -3.53 -0.94
N ASP A 217 28.13 -2.70 -0.46
CA ASP A 217 26.70 -2.99 -0.44
C ASP A 217 26.01 -2.23 -1.59
N PRO A 218 25.75 -2.87 -2.74
CA PRO A 218 25.03 -2.23 -3.83
C PRO A 218 23.54 -2.16 -3.55
N ILE A 219 22.88 -1.23 -4.24
CA ILE A 219 21.43 -1.22 -4.39
C ILE A 219 21.06 -1.74 -5.78
N TYR A 220 19.94 -2.43 -5.88
CA TYR A 220 19.46 -3.05 -7.10
C TYR A 220 18.30 -2.25 -7.66
N ILE A 221 18.49 -1.67 -8.83
CA ILE A 221 17.51 -0.85 -9.54
C ILE A 221 16.87 -1.73 -10.61
N SER A 222 15.54 -1.70 -10.69
CA SER A 222 14.80 -2.41 -11.72
C SER A 222 13.63 -1.57 -12.25
N ILE A 223 13.28 -1.82 -13.51
CA ILE A 223 12.14 -1.16 -14.17
C ILE A 223 10.86 -1.51 -13.42
N GLY A 224 10.08 -0.51 -13.03
CA GLY A 224 8.72 -0.68 -12.51
C GLY A 224 7.70 -0.59 -13.64
N HIS A 225 7.45 0.60 -14.18
CA HIS A 225 6.47 0.83 -15.25
C HIS A 225 6.75 2.17 -15.95
N ARG A 226 6.50 2.28 -17.27
CA ARG A 226 6.61 3.50 -18.10
C ARG A 226 7.94 4.24 -17.95
N ILE A 227 9.02 3.49 -17.74
CA ILE A 227 10.36 4.05 -17.61
C ILE A 227 11.39 3.06 -18.12
N SER A 228 12.37 3.56 -18.87
CA SER A 228 13.51 2.78 -19.31
C SER A 228 14.48 2.53 -18.17
N LEU A 229 15.27 1.47 -18.28
CA LEU A 229 16.29 1.16 -17.26
C LEU A 229 17.32 2.29 -17.12
N ASP A 230 17.73 2.90 -18.23
CA ASP A 230 18.75 3.95 -18.21
C ASP A 230 18.21 5.21 -17.51
N THR A 231 16.96 5.60 -17.77
CA THR A 231 16.29 6.69 -17.05
C THR A 231 16.10 6.35 -15.57
N ALA A 232 15.72 5.12 -15.24
CA ALA A 232 15.58 4.68 -13.86
C ALA A 232 16.90 4.77 -13.06
N ILE A 233 18.01 4.34 -13.68
CA ILE A 233 19.36 4.46 -13.12
C ILE A 233 19.72 5.93 -12.90
N ASN A 234 19.48 6.78 -13.90
CA ASN A 234 19.81 8.21 -13.79
C ASN A 234 18.99 8.89 -12.70
N LEU A 235 17.69 8.59 -12.59
CA LEU A 235 16.84 9.16 -11.54
C LEU A 235 17.29 8.71 -10.14
N ALA A 236 17.61 7.43 -9.98
CA ALA A 236 18.18 6.91 -8.73
C ALA A 236 19.51 7.58 -8.38
N LYS A 237 20.39 7.84 -9.37
CA LYS A 237 21.65 8.57 -9.16
C LYS A 237 21.43 10.01 -8.75
N MET A 238 20.54 10.74 -9.44
CA MET A 238 20.25 12.16 -9.16
C MET A 238 19.65 12.37 -7.77
N THR A 239 18.85 11.43 -7.32
CA THR A 239 18.19 11.49 -6.01
C THR A 239 19.03 10.87 -4.88
N ARG A 240 20.24 10.38 -5.16
CA ARG A 240 21.11 9.72 -4.18
C ARG A 240 21.93 10.74 -3.38
N LYS A 241 21.51 11.00 -2.14
CA LYS A 241 22.32 11.71 -1.11
C LYS A 241 23.09 10.77 -0.19
N TYR A 242 22.55 9.58 0.08
CA TYR A 242 23.09 8.57 0.99
C TYR A 242 23.20 7.21 0.28
N HIS A 243 23.23 6.11 1.05
CA HIS A 243 23.21 4.77 0.50
C HIS A 243 21.95 4.47 -0.34
N LEU A 244 20.78 4.95 0.12
CA LEU A 244 19.52 4.88 -0.62
C LEU A 244 19.21 6.22 -1.30
N PRO A 245 18.48 6.20 -2.45
CA PRO A 245 17.85 7.39 -2.99
C PRO A 245 16.99 8.09 -1.94
N GLU A 246 17.03 9.43 -1.93
CA GLU A 246 16.39 10.24 -0.91
C GLU A 246 14.87 10.01 -0.80
N PRO A 247 14.08 9.87 -1.89
CA PRO A 247 12.65 9.56 -1.78
C PRO A 247 12.39 8.25 -1.04
N VAL A 248 13.14 7.21 -1.38
CA VAL A 248 13.06 5.87 -0.78
C VAL A 248 13.48 5.89 0.69
N ARG A 249 14.58 6.59 0.99
CA ARG A 249 15.07 6.76 2.37
C ARG A 249 14.06 7.49 3.25
N GLN A 250 13.46 8.56 2.71
CA GLN A 250 12.49 9.38 3.41
C GLN A 250 11.17 8.64 3.63
N ALA A 251 10.77 7.76 2.70
CA ALA A 251 9.62 6.87 2.87
C ALA A 251 9.83 5.87 4.01
N ASP A 252 10.96 5.13 4.02
CA ASP A 252 11.33 4.14 5.05
C ASP A 252 11.53 4.77 6.44
N LEU A 253 12.13 5.96 6.50
CA LEU A 253 12.31 6.67 7.78
C LEU A 253 10.96 7.05 8.39
N ARG A 254 10.08 7.62 7.58
CA ARG A 254 8.77 8.14 8.02
C ARG A 254 7.77 7.06 8.36
N SER A 255 7.71 5.99 7.56
CA SER A 255 6.83 4.85 7.85
C SER A 255 7.17 4.24 9.22
N ARG A 256 8.46 4.06 9.52
CA ARG A 256 8.92 3.56 10.83
C ARG A 256 8.69 4.54 11.97
N GLU A 257 8.92 5.83 11.73
CA GLU A 257 8.64 6.87 12.73
C GLU A 257 7.15 6.94 13.06
N TYR A 258 6.31 6.89 12.04
CA TYR A 258 4.86 6.90 12.20
C TYR A 258 4.37 5.70 13.01
N ILE A 259 4.87 4.49 12.71
CA ILE A 259 4.57 3.29 13.51
C ILE A 259 5.05 3.44 14.96
N ARG A 260 6.24 3.99 15.19
CA ARG A 260 6.78 4.19 16.54
C ARG A 260 5.95 5.16 17.35
N ASN A 261 5.56 6.28 16.76
CA ASN A 261 4.80 7.34 17.44
C ASN A 261 3.36 6.92 17.73
N HIS A 262 2.78 6.08 16.87
CA HIS A 262 1.42 5.58 17.03
C HIS A 262 1.38 4.17 17.63
N LYS A 263 2.50 3.64 18.12
CA LYS A 263 2.62 2.25 18.57
C LYS A 263 1.59 1.87 19.64
N SER A 264 1.37 2.73 20.64
CA SER A 264 0.39 2.49 21.71
C SER A 264 -1.04 2.41 21.17
N THR A 265 -1.41 3.32 20.26
CA THR A 265 -2.69 3.30 19.53
C THR A 265 -2.81 2.09 18.60
N LEU A 266 -1.72 1.68 17.94
CA LEU A 266 -1.69 0.54 17.03
C LEU A 266 -1.79 -0.81 17.77
N LEU A 267 -1.18 -0.91 18.94
CA LEU A 267 -1.29 -2.09 19.81
C LEU A 267 -2.66 -2.18 20.47
N SER A 268 -3.26 -1.06 20.88
CA SER A 268 -4.65 -1.06 21.36
C SER A 268 -5.67 -1.39 20.26
N LEU A 269 -5.32 -1.14 18.99
CA LEU A 269 -6.06 -1.62 17.81
C LEU A 269 -5.82 -3.12 17.51
N ALA A 270 -4.73 -3.71 18.01
CA ALA A 270 -4.34 -5.11 17.76
C ALA A 270 -4.92 -6.09 18.80
N ASP A 271 -5.03 -5.66 20.06
CA ASP A 271 -5.67 -6.41 21.13
C ASP A 271 -7.20 -6.29 21.06
N GLY A 272 -7.82 -7.03 20.12
CA GLY A 272 -9.14 -7.64 20.29
C GLY A 272 -10.37 -6.82 20.75
N SER A 273 -10.35 -5.48 20.81
CA SER A 273 -11.47 -4.69 21.38
C SER A 273 -11.79 -3.44 20.56
N TRP A 274 -11.85 -3.57 19.24
CA TRP A 274 -12.18 -2.45 18.34
C TRP A 274 -13.64 -1.98 18.43
N LYS A 275 -14.53 -2.71 19.10
CA LYS A 275 -15.97 -2.38 19.13
C LYS A 275 -16.38 -1.44 20.27
N THR A 276 -15.64 -1.39 21.37
CA THR A 276 -16.12 -0.71 22.59
C THR A 276 -15.38 0.59 22.83
N THR A 277 -14.05 0.60 22.74
CA THR A 277 -13.24 1.78 23.10
C THR A 277 -13.32 2.89 22.06
N THR A 278 -13.30 2.56 20.76
CA THR A 278 -13.50 3.57 19.69
C THR A 278 -14.94 4.07 19.68
N ALA A 279 -15.94 3.22 19.94
CA ALA A 279 -17.32 3.67 20.08
C ALA A 279 -17.49 4.61 21.30
N ILE A 280 -16.85 4.31 22.43
CA ILE A 280 -16.84 5.16 23.63
C ILE A 280 -16.10 6.47 23.36
N HIS A 281 -14.96 6.45 22.67
CA HIS A 281 -14.20 7.67 22.37
C HIS A 281 -14.90 8.54 21.33
N LEU A 282 -15.45 7.94 20.27
CA LEU A 282 -16.27 8.65 19.27
C LEU A 282 -17.54 9.22 19.91
N PHE A 283 -18.17 8.48 20.81
CA PHE A 283 -19.33 8.93 21.59
C PHE A 283 -18.95 10.09 22.52
N ASN A 284 -17.85 9.98 23.27
CA ASN A 284 -17.36 11.03 24.16
C ASN A 284 -16.96 12.30 23.38
N ASP A 285 -16.39 12.15 22.18
CA ASP A 285 -16.10 13.27 21.27
C ASP A 285 -17.39 13.89 20.72
N MET A 286 -18.41 13.10 20.38
CA MET A 286 -19.72 13.58 19.91
C MET A 286 -20.52 14.30 21.01
N VAL A 287 -20.39 13.86 22.27
CA VAL A 287 -20.97 14.52 23.45
C VAL A 287 -20.23 15.82 23.74
N SER A 288 -18.90 15.81 23.69
CA SER A 288 -18.06 16.99 23.97
C SER A 288 -18.17 18.07 22.88
N SER A 289 -18.37 17.67 21.62
CA SER A 289 -18.47 18.55 20.45
C SER A 289 -19.85 19.17 20.21
N ALA A 290 -20.80 19.05 21.15
CA ALA A 290 -22.16 19.58 21.03
C ALA A 290 -23.07 18.93 19.96
N VAL A 291 -22.55 18.01 19.13
CA VAL A 291 -23.27 17.44 17.98
C VAL A 291 -24.59 16.79 18.38
N LEU A 292 -24.66 16.19 19.58
CA LEU A 292 -25.86 15.53 20.10
C LEU A 292 -26.88 16.47 20.79
N ARG A 293 -26.58 17.77 20.95
CA ARG A 293 -27.51 18.74 21.59
C ARG A 293 -28.79 18.99 20.77
N GLY A 294 -28.78 18.67 19.47
CA GLY A 294 -29.97 18.73 18.61
C GLY A 294 -30.92 17.53 18.74
N PHE A 295 -30.54 16.48 19.49
CA PHE A 295 -31.25 15.20 19.52
C PHE A 295 -31.48 14.68 20.95
N PRO A 296 -32.25 15.40 21.80
CA PRO A 296 -32.41 15.10 23.23
C PRO A 296 -33.05 13.73 23.53
N MET A 297 -33.83 13.17 22.60
CA MET A 297 -34.45 11.85 22.75
C MET A 297 -33.44 10.69 22.69
N TYR A 298 -32.27 10.92 22.06
CA TYR A 298 -31.22 9.91 21.91
C TYR A 298 -30.24 9.88 23.08
N LEU A 299 -30.07 10.99 23.82
CA LEU A 299 -29.14 11.04 24.95
C LEU A 299 -29.54 10.04 26.05
N ASN A 300 -30.80 10.09 26.49
CA ASN A 300 -31.28 9.24 27.59
C ASN A 300 -31.48 7.77 27.19
N GLY A 301 -31.89 7.52 25.94
CA GLY A 301 -32.10 6.15 25.44
C GLY A 301 -30.80 5.40 25.15
N LEU A 302 -29.81 6.08 24.55
CA LEU A 302 -28.54 5.47 24.16
C LEU A 302 -27.60 5.30 25.37
N GLU A 303 -27.61 6.24 26.32
CA GLU A 303 -26.84 6.12 27.57
C GLU A 303 -27.38 4.98 28.44
N GLY A 304 -28.69 4.81 28.52
CA GLY A 304 -29.33 3.67 29.19
C GLY A 304 -29.01 2.33 28.51
N PHE A 305 -29.01 2.30 27.18
CA PHE A 305 -28.71 1.11 26.38
C PHE A 305 -27.23 0.69 26.49
N CYS A 306 -26.29 1.64 26.42
CA CYS A 306 -24.87 1.37 26.60
C CYS A 306 -24.53 0.91 28.02
N ARG A 307 -25.17 1.48 29.05
CA ARG A 307 -25.00 1.02 30.45
C ARG A 307 -25.58 -0.37 30.69
N TRP A 308 -26.69 -0.73 30.02
CA TRP A 308 -27.33 -2.04 30.18
C TRP A 308 -26.61 -3.16 29.42
N HIS A 309 -25.95 -2.87 28.29
CA HIS A 309 -25.29 -3.88 27.45
C HIS A 309 -23.77 -4.03 27.66
N LEU A 310 -23.13 -3.18 28.47
CA LEU A 310 -21.72 -3.36 28.85
C LEU A 310 -21.53 -4.39 29.97
N THR A 311 -22.61 -4.94 30.54
CA THR A 311 -22.54 -5.93 31.63
C THR A 311 -22.73 -7.38 31.19
N ASP A 312 -23.09 -7.67 29.93
CA ASP A 312 -23.22 -9.06 29.46
C ASP A 312 -22.91 -9.18 27.97
N LEU A 313 -21.70 -9.64 27.65
CA LEU A 313 -21.24 -9.87 26.27
C LEU A 313 -20.85 -11.33 26.10
N HIS A 314 -21.88 -12.18 26.02
CA HIS A 314 -21.77 -13.55 25.56
C HIS A 314 -22.78 -13.79 24.44
N THR A 315 -22.49 -13.32 23.22
CA THR A 315 -22.70 -14.03 21.92
C THR A 315 -22.59 -13.08 20.72
N THR A 316 -22.13 -13.62 19.60
CA THR A 316 -21.75 -12.93 18.35
C THR A 316 -22.92 -12.51 17.46
N ASP A 317 -24.12 -13.04 17.67
CA ASP A 317 -25.21 -12.94 16.69
C ASP A 317 -26.01 -11.63 16.79
N GLU A 318 -26.05 -10.99 17.96
CA GLU A 318 -26.79 -9.73 18.15
C GLU A 318 -26.05 -8.51 17.57
N CYS A 319 -24.73 -8.60 17.48
CA CYS A 319 -23.87 -7.60 16.83
C CYS A 319 -24.10 -7.51 15.30
N GLU A 320 -24.40 -8.63 14.65
CA GLU A 320 -24.68 -8.67 13.21
C GLU A 320 -26.03 -8.00 12.90
N ILE A 321 -27.03 -8.24 13.76
CA ILE A 321 -28.36 -7.63 13.66
C ILE A 321 -28.26 -6.10 13.79
N PHE A 322 -27.49 -5.61 14.77
CA PHE A 322 -27.30 -4.17 14.98
C PHE A 322 -26.49 -3.48 13.86
N ARG A 323 -25.51 -4.20 13.28
CA ARG A 323 -24.71 -3.70 12.15
C ARG A 323 -25.54 -3.62 10.87
N SER A 324 -26.42 -4.59 10.63
CA SER A 324 -27.37 -4.59 9.52
C SER A 324 -28.37 -3.44 9.65
N PHE A 325 -28.87 -3.16 10.87
CA PHE A 325 -29.79 -2.05 11.15
C PHE A 325 -29.17 -0.66 10.90
N LEU A 326 -27.93 -0.45 11.33
CA LEU A 326 -27.20 0.83 11.14
C LEU A 326 -26.83 1.10 9.68
N ILE A 327 -26.36 0.08 8.95
CA ILE A 327 -26.04 0.21 7.52
C ILE A 327 -27.33 0.50 6.73
N LYS A 328 -28.43 -0.19 7.05
CA LYS A 328 -29.74 0.01 6.43
C LYS A 328 -30.28 1.43 6.69
N LYS A 329 -30.28 1.93 7.93
CA LYS A 329 -30.82 3.26 8.25
C LYS A 329 -30.07 4.40 7.55
N VAL A 330 -28.75 4.29 7.42
CA VAL A 330 -27.91 5.28 6.72
C VAL A 330 -28.09 5.22 5.21
N TYR A 331 -28.35 4.03 4.64
CA TYR A 331 -28.60 3.89 3.20
C TYR A 331 -30.01 4.37 2.80
N TYR A 332 -31.01 4.22 3.68
CA TYR A 332 -32.43 4.48 3.36
C TYR A 332 -32.92 5.92 3.60
N GLU A 333 -32.26 6.70 4.47
CA GLU A 333 -32.56 8.14 4.59
C GLU A 333 -32.07 8.95 3.36
N ASN A 334 -31.37 8.31 2.41
CA ASN A 334 -30.72 8.96 1.27
C ASN A 334 -31.27 8.57 -0.12
N TYR A 335 -32.23 7.64 -0.26
CA TYR A 335 -32.76 7.20 -1.57
C TYR A 335 -34.27 6.82 -1.55
N VAL A 336 -35.02 7.11 -2.63
CA VAL A 336 -36.47 6.84 -2.77
C VAL A 336 -36.71 5.44 -3.37
N LEU A 337 -37.55 4.62 -2.72
CA LEU A 337 -37.84 3.21 -3.09
C LEU A 337 -39.17 3.06 -3.85
N THR A 338 -39.32 2.00 -4.65
CA THR A 338 -40.59 1.64 -5.32
C THR A 338 -41.54 0.88 -4.38
N GLU A 339 -42.85 0.87 -4.69
CA GLU A 339 -43.89 0.16 -3.90
C GLU A 339 -43.58 -1.34 -3.69
N GLU A 340 -43.06 -2.02 -4.70
CA GLU A 340 -42.66 -3.44 -4.62
C GLU A 340 -41.48 -3.65 -3.65
N GLN A 341 -40.53 -2.71 -3.61
CA GLN A 341 -39.42 -2.72 -2.66
C GLN A 341 -39.90 -2.42 -1.23
N LEU A 342 -40.89 -1.54 -1.08
CA LEU A 342 -41.53 -1.24 0.20
C LEU A 342 -42.30 -2.45 0.75
N PHE A 343 -42.95 -3.22 -0.13
CA PHE A 343 -43.66 -4.44 0.22
C PHE A 343 -42.72 -5.58 0.63
N ALA A 344 -41.65 -5.81 -0.15
CA ALA A 344 -40.61 -6.78 0.20
C ALA A 344 -39.95 -6.45 1.56
N MET A 345 -39.77 -5.17 1.85
CA MET A 345 -39.25 -4.68 3.12
C MET A 345 -40.20 -4.95 4.30
N ARG A 346 -41.51 -4.69 4.15
CA ARG A 346 -42.50 -5.02 5.19
C ARG A 346 -42.62 -6.51 5.46
N LEU A 347 -42.47 -7.32 4.42
CA LEU A 347 -42.45 -8.78 4.53
C LEU A 347 -41.19 -9.27 5.27
N GLU A 348 -40.03 -8.66 5.01
CA GLU A 348 -38.77 -9.00 5.67
C GLU A 348 -38.74 -8.55 7.14
N ASP A 349 -39.24 -7.34 7.47
CA ASP A 349 -39.43 -6.87 8.85
C ASP A 349 -40.41 -7.75 9.65
N PHE A 350 -41.47 -8.23 8.98
CA PHE A 350 -42.40 -9.19 9.55
C PHE A 350 -41.73 -10.54 9.84
N LEU A 351 -40.90 -11.04 8.92
CA LEU A 351 -40.14 -12.29 9.07
C LEU A 351 -39.03 -12.19 10.11
N ILE A 352 -38.39 -11.02 10.27
CA ILE A 352 -37.39 -10.78 11.32
C ILE A 352 -38.05 -10.67 12.69
N SER A 353 -39.16 -9.92 12.78
CA SER A 353 -39.91 -9.75 14.03
C SER A 353 -40.65 -11.02 14.48
N ASN A 354 -41.12 -11.84 13.53
CA ASN A 354 -41.89 -13.06 13.81
C ASN A 354 -41.13 -14.35 13.51
N GLY A 355 -39.89 -14.31 13.02
CA GLY A 355 -39.13 -15.49 12.60
C GLY A 355 -38.92 -16.51 13.70
N LYS A 356 -38.69 -16.05 14.95
CA LYS A 356 -38.64 -16.93 16.14
C LYS A 356 -39.99 -17.57 16.49
N ARG A 357 -41.11 -16.98 16.06
CA ARG A 357 -42.48 -17.46 16.26
C ARG A 357 -42.89 -18.41 15.13
N LEU A 358 -42.53 -18.09 13.88
CA LEU A 358 -42.70 -18.94 12.70
C LEU A 358 -41.87 -20.23 12.78
N LEU A 359 -40.60 -20.13 13.22
CA LEU A 359 -39.71 -21.29 13.42
C LEU A 359 -40.13 -22.18 14.60
N ARG A 360 -40.90 -21.66 15.56
CA ARG A 360 -41.56 -22.50 16.58
C ARG A 360 -42.80 -23.18 16.02
N PHE A 361 -43.62 -22.47 15.26
CA PHE A 361 -44.86 -22.98 14.68
C PHE A 361 -44.64 -24.01 13.54
N LEU A 362 -43.47 -24.00 12.88
CA LEU A 362 -43.08 -24.96 11.85
C LEU A 362 -42.31 -26.18 12.39
N ARG A 363 -42.01 -26.19 13.70
CA ARG A 363 -41.25 -27.25 14.37
C ARG A 363 -42.14 -28.15 15.24
N ASP A 364 -43.39 -27.73 15.46
CA ASP A 364 -44.51 -28.52 15.95
C ASP A 364 -45.39 -28.93 14.75
#